data_AF-A0A3D3HIA6-F1
#
_entry.id   AF-A0A3D3HIA6-F1
#
_cell.length_a   1.000
_cell.length_b   1.000
_cell.length_c   1.000
_cell.angle_alpha   90.00
_cell.angle_beta   90.00
_cell.angle_gamma   90.00
#
_symmetry.space_group_name_H-M   'P 1'
#
loop_
_entity.id
_entity.type
_entity.pdbx_description
1 polymer ?
#
loop_
_entity_poly.entity_id
_entity_poly.type
_entity_poly.pdbx_seq_one_letter_code
_entity_poly.pdbx_strand_id
1 'polypeptide(L)'
;MNNDSLPEQKIPFYAGENDSDMSRVCLSPDVVKAIGLTEETIKNATWWHNNECLNLTALPGFTAAGDLSSSTLKLTVPQAYLEYRTQNWDPPSLWDNGVPGIFFDYNLLANITRSFKMGNNKYNVTANGTCLFSSNYICSHVEFIEDADKLSMK
;
A
#
# COMPACT_ATOMS: atom_id res chain seq x y z
N MET A 1 2.58 -0.80 -17.91
CA MET A 1 2.10 -2.14 -18.29
C MET A 1 0.72 -1.99 -18.93
N ASN A 2 0.53 -2.42 -20.18
CA ASN A 2 -0.78 -2.35 -20.86
C ASN A 2 -1.54 -1.02 -20.62
N ASN A 3 -0.86 0.11 -20.81
CA ASN A 3 -1.36 1.48 -20.56
C ASN A 3 -1.55 1.91 -19.09
N ASP A 4 -1.31 1.03 -18.11
CA ASP A 4 -1.26 1.36 -16.68
C ASP A 4 0.16 1.67 -16.21
N SER A 5 0.31 2.59 -15.26
CA SER A 5 1.61 2.87 -14.62
C SER A 5 1.75 2.07 -13.33
N LEU A 6 2.88 1.37 -13.18
CA LEU A 6 3.27 0.72 -11.93
C LEU A 6 4.25 1.61 -11.16
N PRO A 7 4.41 1.41 -9.84
CA PRO A 7 5.45 2.07 -9.05
C PRO A 7 6.84 1.86 -9.64
N GLU A 8 7.73 2.83 -9.44
CA GLU A 8 9.10 2.74 -9.90
C GLU A 8 9.85 1.62 -9.17
N GLN A 9 10.53 0.77 -9.95
CA GLN A 9 11.34 -0.33 -9.42
C GLN A 9 12.65 -0.41 -10.19
N LYS A 10 13.73 -0.76 -9.48
CA LYS A 10 15.04 -0.98 -10.10
C LYS A 10 15.04 -2.36 -10.76
N ILE A 11 15.16 -2.38 -12.08
CA ILE A 11 15.13 -3.60 -12.88
C ILE A 11 16.49 -3.82 -13.55
N PRO A 12 17.23 -4.89 -13.21
CA PRO A 12 18.52 -5.17 -13.83
C PRO A 12 18.35 -5.74 -15.25
N PHE A 13 19.34 -5.46 -16.09
CA PHE A 13 19.48 -6.03 -17.43
C PHE A 13 20.72 -6.90 -17.45
N TYR A 14 20.60 -8.12 -17.97
CA TYR A 14 21.71 -9.07 -18.10
C TYR A 14 21.87 -9.49 -19.57
N ALA A 15 23.09 -9.82 -19.97
CA ALA A 15 23.33 -10.42 -21.29
C ALA A 15 22.59 -11.76 -21.41
N GLY A 16 21.99 -12.02 -22.58
CA GLY A 16 21.34 -13.30 -22.84
C GLY A 16 22.36 -14.44 -22.88
N GLU A 17 21.99 -15.60 -22.33
CA GLU A 17 22.85 -16.80 -22.30
C GLU A 17 23.32 -17.25 -23.69
N ASN A 18 22.54 -16.96 -24.74
CA ASN A 18 22.81 -17.37 -26.12
C ASN A 18 23.33 -16.25 -27.03
N ASP A 19 23.27 -14.99 -26.60
CA ASP A 19 23.70 -13.86 -27.42
C ASP A 19 24.15 -12.70 -26.51
N SER A 20 25.47 -12.48 -26.46
CA SER A 20 26.10 -11.46 -25.64
C SER A 20 25.71 -10.03 -26.03
N ASP A 21 25.22 -9.84 -27.26
CA ASP A 21 24.83 -8.54 -27.78
C ASP A 21 23.38 -8.18 -27.44
N MET A 22 22.59 -9.13 -26.96
CA MET A 22 21.20 -8.91 -26.54
C MET A 22 21.09 -8.87 -25.01
N SER A 23 20.87 -7.67 -24.46
CA SER A 23 20.50 -7.49 -23.06
C SER A 23 19.03 -7.85 -22.83
N ARG A 24 18.78 -8.77 -21.91
CA ARG A 24 17.44 -9.17 -21.47
C ARG A 24 17.13 -8.53 -20.13
N VAL A 25 15.89 -8.08 -19.98
CA VAL A 25 15.38 -7.57 -18.72
C VAL A 25 15.19 -8.74 -17.73
N CYS A 26 15.59 -8.54 -16.48
CA CYS A 26 15.35 -9.49 -15.41
C CYS A 26 14.14 -9.06 -14.59
N LEU A 27 13.05 -9.80 -14.68
CA LEU A 27 11.91 -9.64 -13.78
C LEU A 27 12.10 -10.59 -12.61
N SER A 28 12.42 -10.04 -11.43
CA SER A 28 12.55 -10.83 -10.21
C SER A 28 11.20 -11.34 -9.71
N PRO A 29 11.18 -12.36 -8.84
CA PRO A 29 9.92 -12.87 -8.26
C PRO A 29 9.07 -11.78 -7.62
N ASP A 30 9.69 -10.78 -6.99
CA ASP A 30 8.98 -9.68 -6.35
C ASP A 30 8.36 -8.72 -7.37
N VAL A 31 9.08 -8.43 -8.46
CA VAL A 31 8.55 -7.64 -9.59
C VAL A 31 7.38 -8.38 -10.25
N VAL A 32 7.49 -9.70 -10.40
CA VAL A 32 6.44 -10.55 -10.97
C VAL A 32 5.18 -10.56 -10.11
N LYS A 33 5.32 -10.59 -8.77
CA LYS A 33 4.19 -10.43 -7.86
C LYS A 33 3.54 -9.05 -8.00
N ALA A 34 4.34 -7.98 -8.10
CA ALA A 34 3.83 -6.63 -8.29
C ALA A 34 3.09 -6.42 -9.62
N ILE A 35 3.42 -7.21 -10.66
CA ILE A 35 2.70 -7.24 -11.94
C ILE A 35 1.31 -7.89 -11.79
N GLY A 36 1.12 -8.78 -10.81
CA GLY A 36 -0.15 -9.47 -10.55
C GLY A 36 -0.41 -10.64 -11.50
N LEU A 37 0.60 -11.47 -11.77
CA LEU A 37 0.40 -12.72 -12.51
C LEU A 37 -0.38 -13.76 -11.68
N THR A 38 -1.21 -14.57 -12.33
CA THR A 38 -1.93 -15.66 -11.68
C THR A 38 -0.96 -16.72 -11.14
N GLU A 39 -1.33 -17.37 -10.03
CA GLU A 39 -0.51 -18.46 -9.45
C GLU A 39 -0.22 -19.59 -10.46
N GLU A 40 -1.17 -19.91 -11.32
CA GLU A 40 -1.00 -20.93 -12.37
C GLU A 40 0.10 -20.54 -13.36
N THR A 41 0.14 -19.26 -13.74
CA THR A 41 1.18 -18.73 -14.64
C THR A 41 2.54 -18.76 -13.95
N ILE A 42 2.61 -18.38 -12.66
CA ILE A 42 3.86 -18.41 -11.88
C ILE A 42 4.39 -19.84 -11.73
N LYS A 43 3.51 -20.83 -11.52
CA LYS A 43 3.89 -22.25 -11.41
C LYS A 43 4.42 -22.83 -12.73
N ASN A 44 3.86 -22.39 -13.86
CA ASN A 44 4.29 -22.82 -15.19
C ASN A 44 5.45 -22.00 -15.76
N ALA A 45 5.80 -20.89 -15.11
CA ALA A 45 6.90 -20.04 -15.52
C ALA A 45 8.25 -20.75 -15.29
N THR A 46 9.15 -20.57 -16.25
CA THR A 46 10.55 -20.98 -16.08
C THR A 46 11.39 -19.77 -15.68
N TRP A 47 12.48 -20.03 -14.95
CA TRP A 47 13.38 -19.01 -14.46
C TRP A 47 14.77 -19.24 -15.04
N TRP A 48 15.50 -18.17 -15.29
CA TRP A 48 16.88 -18.15 -15.78
C TRP A 48 17.74 -17.29 -14.86
N HIS A 49 19.06 -17.31 -15.04
CA HIS A 49 20.01 -16.60 -14.16
C HIS A 49 19.85 -17.02 -12.68
N ASN A 50 20.18 -18.26 -12.35
CA ASN A 50 20.12 -18.80 -10.97
C ASN A 50 18.72 -18.71 -10.31
N ASN A 51 17.65 -18.88 -11.09
CA ASN A 51 16.26 -18.76 -10.65
C ASN A 51 15.84 -17.35 -10.20
N GLU A 52 16.58 -16.31 -10.57
CA GLU A 52 16.28 -14.93 -10.19
C GLU A 52 15.45 -14.18 -11.23
N CYS A 53 15.49 -14.59 -12.50
CA CYS A 53 14.85 -13.85 -13.58
C CYS A 53 13.76 -14.69 -14.28
N LEU A 54 12.58 -14.10 -14.49
CA LEU A 54 11.51 -14.73 -15.26
C LEU A 54 11.92 -14.93 -16.72
N ASN A 55 11.72 -16.15 -17.24
CA ASN A 55 11.93 -16.44 -18.66
C ASN A 55 10.67 -16.07 -19.46
N LEU A 56 10.69 -14.88 -20.06
CA LEU A 56 9.59 -14.36 -20.88
C LEU A 56 9.29 -15.25 -22.11
N THR A 57 10.28 -15.97 -22.63
CA THR A 57 10.12 -16.86 -23.79
C THR A 57 9.15 -18.01 -23.50
N ALA A 58 9.02 -18.41 -22.24
CA ALA A 58 8.11 -19.48 -21.82
C ALA A 58 6.65 -19.02 -21.76
N LEU A 59 6.38 -17.71 -21.84
CA LEU A 59 5.05 -17.11 -21.73
C LEU A 59 4.67 -16.42 -23.06
N PRO A 60 3.92 -17.10 -23.94
CA PRO A 60 3.57 -16.57 -25.25
C PRO A 60 2.85 -15.22 -25.16
N GLY A 61 3.34 -14.23 -25.91
CA GLY A 61 2.74 -12.89 -25.92
C GLY A 61 3.13 -11.99 -24.76
N PHE A 62 3.87 -12.49 -23.76
CA PHE A 62 4.50 -11.64 -22.76
C PHE A 62 5.79 -11.05 -23.34
N THR A 63 5.80 -9.74 -23.59
CA THR A 63 6.98 -9.02 -24.04
C THR A 63 7.37 -7.90 -23.10
N ALA A 64 8.67 -7.60 -23.06
CA ALA A 64 9.24 -6.50 -22.30
C ALA A 64 10.21 -5.72 -23.19
N ALA A 65 9.95 -4.42 -23.34
CA ALA A 65 10.76 -3.51 -24.14
C ALA A 65 11.24 -2.35 -23.25
N GLY A 66 12.55 -2.27 -23.05
CA GLY A 66 13.19 -1.15 -22.34
C GLY A 66 13.38 0.03 -23.28
N ASP A 67 12.92 1.21 -22.86
CA ASP A 67 13.19 2.48 -23.51
C ASP A 67 14.14 3.29 -22.62
N LEU A 68 15.43 3.30 -22.98
CA LEU A 68 16.49 3.99 -22.25
C LEU A 68 16.36 5.51 -22.33
N SER A 69 15.69 6.04 -23.37
CA SER A 69 15.56 7.49 -23.57
C SER A 69 14.61 8.12 -22.55
N SER A 70 13.58 7.37 -22.15
CA SER A 70 12.58 7.76 -21.15
C SER A 70 12.74 7.04 -19.82
N SER A 71 13.75 6.16 -19.67
CA SER A 71 13.92 5.27 -18.51
C SER A 71 12.67 4.45 -18.20
N THR A 72 11.90 4.06 -19.22
CA THR A 72 10.65 3.29 -19.03
C THR A 72 10.79 1.86 -19.51
N LEU A 73 10.28 0.92 -18.72
CA LEU A 73 10.08 -0.46 -19.16
C LEU A 73 8.64 -0.68 -19.61
N LYS A 74 8.44 -0.92 -20.90
CA LYS A 74 7.13 -1.23 -21.49
C LYS A 74 6.90 -2.73 -21.42
N LEU A 75 5.98 -3.15 -20.56
CA LEU A 75 5.53 -4.53 -20.43
C LEU A 75 4.20 -4.71 -21.17
N THR A 76 4.15 -5.70 -22.06
CA THR A 76 2.93 -6.18 -22.71
C THR A 76 2.61 -7.55 -22.12
N VAL A 77 1.53 -7.66 -21.36
CA VAL A 77 1.15 -8.90 -20.66
C VAL A 77 -0.23 -9.35 -21.13
N PRO A 78 -0.40 -10.58 -21.62
CA PRO A 78 -1.72 -11.11 -21.94
C PRO A 78 -2.64 -11.13 -20.70
N GLN A 79 -3.89 -10.68 -20.85
CA GLN A 79 -4.85 -10.63 -19.74
C GLN A 79 -5.14 -12.01 -19.12
N ALA A 80 -4.98 -13.09 -19.88
CA ALA A 80 -5.14 -14.46 -19.40
C ALA A 80 -4.12 -14.87 -18.32
N TYR A 81 -3.00 -14.17 -18.22
CA TYR A 81 -1.95 -14.41 -17.23
C TYR A 81 -2.05 -13.49 -16.02
N LEU A 82 -2.87 -12.45 -16.09
CA LEU A 82 -3.07 -11.52 -14.99
C LEU A 82 -4.21 -11.99 -14.12
N GLU A 83 -4.08 -11.75 -12.81
CA GLU A 83 -5.22 -11.86 -11.92
C GLU A 83 -6.32 -10.89 -12.36
N TYR A 84 -7.56 -11.31 -12.15
CA TYR A 84 -8.72 -10.51 -12.53
C TYR A 84 -8.66 -9.16 -11.83
N ARG A 85 -8.88 -8.08 -12.58
CA ARG A 85 -8.98 -6.71 -12.07
C ARG A 85 -10.01 -5.96 -12.89
N THR A 86 -10.74 -5.07 -12.26
CA THR A 86 -11.70 -4.17 -12.94
C THR A 86 -11.41 -2.74 -12.53
N GLN A 87 -12.03 -1.77 -13.20
CA GLN A 87 -11.82 -0.35 -12.89
C GLN A 87 -12.05 0.01 -11.39
N ASN A 88 -12.85 -0.77 -10.66
CA ASN A 88 -13.19 -0.52 -9.27
C ASN A 88 -12.76 -1.65 -8.32
N TRP A 89 -11.94 -2.61 -8.77
CA TRP A 89 -11.55 -3.74 -7.94
C TRP A 89 -10.18 -4.28 -8.33
N ASP A 90 -9.25 -4.20 -7.37
CA ASP A 90 -7.94 -4.85 -7.43
C ASP A 90 -7.92 -6.11 -6.56
N PRO A 91 -7.26 -7.19 -7.02
CA PRO A 91 -7.19 -8.43 -6.29
C PRO A 91 -6.45 -8.26 -4.94
N PRO A 92 -6.83 -9.02 -3.90
CA PRO A 92 -6.20 -8.95 -2.58
C PRO A 92 -4.70 -9.23 -2.57
N SER A 93 -4.19 -9.93 -3.58
CA SER A 93 -2.77 -10.24 -3.77
C SER A 93 -1.89 -8.99 -3.94
N LEU A 94 -2.47 -7.90 -4.44
CA LEU A 94 -1.78 -6.62 -4.65
C LEU A 94 -1.88 -5.69 -3.43
N TRP A 95 -2.58 -6.09 -2.37
CA TRP A 95 -2.73 -5.25 -1.19
C TRP A 95 -1.46 -5.27 -0.35
N ASP A 96 -0.90 -4.10 -0.10
CA ASP A 96 0.18 -3.95 0.86
C ASP A 96 -0.35 -4.17 2.28
N ASN A 97 0.44 -4.83 3.13
CA ASN A 97 0.16 -4.99 4.55
C ASN A 97 0.37 -3.68 5.32
N GLY A 98 0.93 -2.67 4.65
CA GLY A 98 1.18 -1.35 5.21
C GLY A 98 2.33 -1.36 6.21
N VAL A 99 2.49 -0.22 6.89
CA VAL A 99 3.57 -0.02 7.86
C VAL A 99 3.01 -0.17 9.29
N PRO A 100 3.68 -0.94 10.17
CA PRO A 100 3.27 -1.02 11.57
C PRO A 100 3.39 0.35 12.25
N GLY A 101 2.32 0.80 12.91
CA GLY A 101 2.23 2.13 13.49
C GLY A 101 1.16 2.24 14.58
N ILE A 102 1.30 3.29 15.38
CA ILE A 102 0.35 3.70 16.41
C ILE A 102 -0.23 5.05 15.98
N PHE A 103 -1.55 5.16 15.93
CA PHE A 103 -2.27 6.41 15.66
C PHE A 103 -3.13 6.79 16.87
N PHE A 104 -3.20 8.08 17.17
CA PHE A 104 -4.01 8.60 18.28
C PHE A 104 -4.79 9.82 17.81
N ASP A 105 -6.11 9.75 17.97
CA ASP A 105 -7.04 10.82 17.65
C ASP A 105 -7.75 11.28 18.93
N TYR A 106 -7.96 12.58 19.08
CA TYR A 106 -8.61 13.17 20.24
C TYR A 106 -9.60 14.26 19.85
N ASN A 107 -10.67 14.39 20.62
CA ASN A 107 -11.69 15.42 20.51
C ASN A 107 -11.91 16.06 21.88
N LEU A 108 -11.86 17.39 21.94
CA LEU A 108 -12.05 18.17 23.16
C LEU A 108 -13.22 19.14 22.97
N LEU A 109 -14.20 19.09 23.87
CA LEU A 109 -15.34 19.99 23.91
C LEU A 109 -15.37 20.72 25.25
N ALA A 110 -15.27 22.05 25.21
CA ALA A 110 -15.39 22.92 26.38
C ALA A 110 -16.64 23.78 26.27
N ASN A 111 -17.50 23.72 27.29
CA ASN A 111 -18.74 24.49 27.35
C ASN A 111 -18.79 25.37 28.61
N ILE A 112 -19.15 26.64 28.42
CA ILE A 112 -19.25 27.65 29.48
C ILE A 112 -20.67 28.21 29.48
N THR A 113 -21.40 28.00 30.57
CA THR A 113 -22.76 28.56 30.74
C THR A 113 -22.75 29.61 31.84
N ARG A 114 -23.13 30.86 31.51
CA ARG A 114 -23.25 31.97 32.47
C ARG A 114 -24.72 32.32 32.69
N SER A 115 -25.16 32.34 33.96
CA SER A 115 -26.55 32.71 34.33
C SER A 115 -26.62 34.15 34.85
N PHE A 116 -27.52 34.96 34.28
CA PHE A 116 -27.68 36.38 34.63
C PHE A 116 -28.43 36.66 35.95
N LYS A 117 -29.13 35.67 36.53
CA LYS A 117 -29.74 35.76 37.86
C LYS A 117 -29.10 34.73 38.78
N MET A 118 -28.42 35.20 39.82
CA MET A 118 -27.86 34.41 40.92
C MET A 118 -26.85 33.32 40.49
N GLY A 119 -25.67 33.77 40.06
CA GLY A 119 -24.42 33.41 40.74
C GLY A 119 -23.69 32.11 40.42
N ASN A 120 -24.21 31.19 39.59
CA ASN A 120 -23.46 29.97 39.24
C ASN A 120 -23.10 29.92 37.75
N ASN A 121 -21.82 30.17 37.45
CA ASN A 121 -21.21 29.83 36.17
C ASN A 121 -20.92 28.33 36.18
N LYS A 122 -21.25 27.62 35.11
CA LYS A 122 -20.93 26.20 34.95
C LYS A 122 -19.90 26.02 33.85
N TYR A 123 -18.83 25.28 34.14
CA TYR A 123 -17.79 24.93 33.20
C TYR A 123 -17.74 23.40 33.03
N ASN A 124 -17.99 22.92 31.82
CA ASN A 124 -17.89 21.49 31.51
C ASN A 124 -16.83 21.27 30.43
N VAL A 125 -15.92 20.32 30.66
CA VAL A 125 -14.94 19.87 29.67
C VAL A 125 -15.14 18.37 29.44
N THR A 126 -15.30 17.99 28.17
CA THR A 126 -15.41 16.60 27.75
C THR A 126 -14.31 16.30 26.74
N ALA A 127 -13.59 15.20 26.96
CA ALA A 127 -12.53 14.73 26.10
C ALA A 127 -12.79 13.29 25.69
N ASN A 128 -12.71 13.01 24.39
CA ASN A 128 -12.83 11.67 23.83
C ASN A 128 -11.62 11.37 22.96
N GLY A 129 -10.95 10.24 23.20
CA GLY A 129 -9.80 9.79 22.41
C GLY A 129 -9.99 8.39 21.86
N THR A 130 -9.34 8.11 20.74
CA THR A 130 -9.17 6.76 20.18
C THR A 130 -7.71 6.49 19.87
N CYS A 131 -7.21 5.32 20.27
CA CYS A 131 -5.87 4.85 19.90
C CYS A 131 -5.98 3.61 19.01
N LEU A 132 -5.23 3.60 17.91
CA LEU A 132 -5.23 2.56 16.88
C LEU A 132 -3.82 1.96 16.74
N PHE A 133 -3.72 0.63 16.76
CA PHE A 133 -2.48 -0.11 16.45
C PHE A 133 -2.64 -0.94 15.17
N SER A 134 -1.83 -0.66 14.13
CA SER A 134 -2.04 -1.27 12.81
C SER A 134 -1.70 -2.76 12.74
N SER A 135 -0.84 -3.28 13.64
CA SER A 135 -0.44 -4.69 13.58
C SER A 135 -1.51 -5.66 14.11
N ASN A 136 -2.54 -5.20 14.83
CA ASN A 136 -3.61 -6.06 15.40
C ASN A 136 -4.99 -5.38 15.45
N TYR A 137 -5.17 -4.23 14.78
CA TYR A 137 -6.44 -3.47 14.73
C TYR A 137 -7.11 -3.24 16.09
N ILE A 138 -6.31 -3.00 17.14
CA ILE A 138 -6.86 -2.70 18.46
C ILE A 138 -7.24 -1.22 18.49
N CYS A 139 -8.53 -0.93 18.66
CA CYS A 139 -9.07 0.40 18.91
C CYS A 139 -9.47 0.51 20.39
N SER A 140 -8.79 1.36 21.16
CA SER A 140 -9.20 1.68 22.54
C SER A 140 -9.82 3.08 22.59
N HIS A 141 -11.03 3.17 23.15
CA HIS A 141 -11.73 4.43 23.41
C HIS A 141 -11.47 4.88 24.84
N VAL A 142 -11.18 6.17 25.03
CA VAL A 142 -11.02 6.78 26.35
C VAL A 142 -11.87 8.04 26.43
N GLU A 143 -12.80 8.08 27.37
CA GLU A 143 -13.66 9.22 27.66
C GLU A 143 -13.25 9.82 29.02
N PHE A 144 -13.00 11.13 29.04
CA PHE A 144 -12.80 11.91 30.26
C PHE A 144 -13.86 13.01 30.32
N ILE A 145 -14.61 13.04 31.42
CA ILE A 145 -15.59 14.09 31.72
C ILE A 145 -15.11 14.78 32.98
N GLU A 146 -14.75 16.06 32.87
CA GLU A 146 -14.30 16.86 34.02
C GLU A 146 -15.18 18.10 34.21
N ASP A 147 -15.76 18.19 35.41
CA ASP A 147 -16.55 19.34 35.86
C ASP A 147 -15.58 20.42 36.34
N ALA A 148 -15.31 21.40 35.47
CA ALA A 148 -14.27 22.40 35.68
C ALA A 148 -14.64 23.44 36.76
N ASP A 149 -15.83 23.36 37.36
CA ASP A 149 -16.20 24.05 38.61
C ASP A 149 -15.27 23.66 39.78
N LYS A 150 -14.57 22.50 39.72
CA LYS A 150 -13.56 22.05 40.71
C LYS A 150 -12.12 22.50 40.42
N LEU A 151 -11.82 23.02 39.23
CA LEU A 151 -10.47 23.48 38.88
C LEU A 151 -10.17 24.91 39.39
N SER A 152 -11.13 25.57 40.02
CA SER A 152 -10.90 26.79 40.80
C SER A 152 -10.38 26.45 42.21
N MET A 153 -9.18 25.89 42.31
CA MET A 153 -8.41 25.87 43.56
C MET A 153 -7.12 26.69 43.40
N LYS A 154 -7.18 27.91 43.95
CA LYS A 154 -6.09 28.86 44.24
C LYS A 154 -5.42 29.60 43.10
#